data_AF-A0A951NC86-F1
#
_entry.id   AF-A0A951NC86-F1
#
_cell.length_a   1.000
_cell.length_b   1.000
_cell.length_c   1.000
_cell.angle_alpha   90.00
_cell.angle_beta   90.00
_cell.angle_gamma   90.00
#
_symmetry.space_group_name_H-M   'P 1'
#
loop_
_entity.id
_entity.type
_entity.pdbx_description
1 polymer ?
#
loop_
_entity_poly.entity_id
_entity_poly.type
_entity_poly.pdbx_seq_one_letter_code
_entity_poly.pdbx_strand_id
1 'polypeptide(L)'
;MAAAATLAVLSAPLAAVPSYAGAAQGGGGRGLAELRVATYNVSMFRETDGELARDLRDADDEPQDEEVRNVAEIIRRERPDVLLLNEFDYDSRGEALDLFRRNFLEVGRGAPRRSPTSTGWPSAATPASPAAST
;
A
#
# COMPACT_ATOMS: atom_id res chain seq x y z
N MET A 1 29.45 45.95 40.45
CA MET A 1 28.04 45.60 40.22
C MET A 1 28.00 44.47 39.20
N ALA A 2 27.66 43.26 39.63
CA ALA A 2 27.54 42.09 38.75
C ALA A 2 26.06 41.84 38.49
N ALA A 3 25.64 41.85 37.22
CA ALA A 3 24.29 41.50 36.80
C ALA A 3 24.32 40.06 36.25
N ALA A 4 23.73 39.12 36.99
CA ALA A 4 23.53 37.75 36.55
C ALA A 4 22.29 37.68 35.64
N ALA A 5 22.47 37.23 34.40
CA ALA A 5 21.39 36.98 33.47
C ALA A 5 20.87 35.54 33.68
N THR A 6 19.66 35.41 34.21
CA THR A 6 18.96 34.13 34.35
C THR A 6 18.36 33.73 33.01
N LEU A 7 18.82 32.62 32.44
CA LEU A 7 18.16 31.93 31.33
C LEU A 7 16.84 31.32 31.83
N ALA A 8 15.71 31.77 31.29
CA ALA A 8 14.43 31.10 31.48
C ALA A 8 14.33 29.93 30.49
N VAL A 9 14.28 28.70 31.01
CA VAL A 9 14.00 27.50 30.21
C VAL A 9 12.48 27.41 30.02
N LEU A 10 12.03 27.46 28.77
CA LEU A 10 10.62 27.33 28.41
C LEU A 10 10.26 25.84 28.29
N SER A 11 9.63 25.28 29.31
CA SER A 11 9.11 23.91 29.31
C SER A 11 7.85 23.83 28.44
N ALA A 12 7.92 23.17 27.29
CA ALA A 12 6.72 22.84 26.51
C ALA A 12 5.97 21.67 27.16
N PRO A 13 4.63 21.72 27.30
CA PRO A 13 3.87 20.61 27.86
C PRO A 13 3.79 19.44 26.85
N LEU A 14 4.08 18.21 27.30
CA LEU A 14 3.74 17.00 26.56
C LEU A 14 2.22 16.94 26.40
N ALA A 15 1.73 17.04 25.16
CA ALA A 15 0.35 16.71 24.86
C ALA A 15 0.19 15.18 25.01
N ALA A 16 -0.63 14.76 25.98
CA ALA A 16 -1.01 13.37 26.14
C ALA A 16 -1.83 12.93 24.93
N VAL A 17 -1.28 12.04 24.10
CA VAL A 17 -2.07 11.30 23.10
C VAL A 17 -2.99 10.33 23.86
N PRO A 18 -4.32 10.37 23.63
CA PRO A 18 -5.22 9.43 24.28
C PRO A 18 -4.95 8.02 23.77
N SER A 19 -4.38 7.17 24.62
CA SER A 19 -4.28 5.74 24.40
C SER A 19 -5.65 5.11 24.62
N TYR A 20 -6.37 4.82 23.54
CA TYR A 20 -7.58 3.99 23.59
C TYR A 20 -7.17 2.51 23.67
N ALA A 21 -6.72 2.07 24.84
CA ALA A 21 -6.60 0.66 25.15
C ALA A 21 -8.01 0.11 25.46
N GLY A 22 -8.76 -0.22 24.40
CA GLY A 22 -10.01 -0.95 24.52
C GLY A 22 -9.72 -2.38 24.97
N ALA A 23 -10.00 -2.68 26.24
CA ALA A 23 -9.94 -4.03 26.78
C ALA A 23 -10.88 -4.95 25.98
N ALA A 24 -10.31 -5.94 25.29
CA ALA A 24 -11.09 -7.01 24.69
C ALA A 24 -11.62 -7.92 25.80
N GLN A 25 -12.86 -7.68 26.24
CA GLN A 25 -13.65 -8.68 26.95
C GLN A 25 -14.50 -9.46 25.96
N GLY A 26 -14.36 -10.79 26.00
CA GLY A 26 -15.15 -11.72 25.20
C GLY A 26 -16.60 -11.79 25.68
N GLY A 27 -17.52 -11.92 24.71
CA GLY A 27 -18.93 -12.20 24.96
C GLY A 27 -19.72 -12.14 23.66
N GLY A 28 -20.25 -13.27 23.21
CA GLY A 28 -20.95 -13.41 21.94
C GLY A 28 -22.19 -12.51 21.84
N GLY A 29 -22.16 -11.59 20.89
CA GLY A 29 -23.29 -10.80 20.43
C GLY A 29 -22.95 -10.33 19.02
N ARG A 30 -23.83 -10.62 18.05
CA ARG A 30 -23.70 -10.35 16.59
C ARG A 30 -22.54 -9.41 16.26
N GLY A 31 -21.39 -10.01 15.95
CA GLY A 31 -20.13 -9.29 15.83
C GLY A 31 -20.28 -8.15 14.82
N LEU A 32 -19.84 -6.96 15.20
CA LEU A 32 -19.56 -5.90 14.24
C LEU A 32 -18.65 -6.52 13.18
N ALA A 33 -19.13 -6.62 11.93
CA ALA A 33 -18.31 -7.13 10.85
C ALA A 33 -17.09 -6.21 10.70
N GLU A 34 -15.89 -6.78 10.77
CA GLU A 34 -14.65 -6.06 10.46
C GLU A 34 -14.68 -5.69 8.98
N LEU A 35 -14.67 -4.39 8.66
CA LEU A 35 -14.61 -3.88 7.29
C LEU A 35 -13.17 -3.48 6.96
N ARG A 36 -12.60 -4.06 5.91
CA ARG A 36 -11.27 -3.72 5.38
C ARG A 36 -11.41 -2.79 4.19
N VAL A 37 -10.95 -1.55 4.35
CA VAL A 37 -10.91 -0.57 3.27
C VAL A 37 -9.46 -0.31 2.89
N ALA A 38 -9.14 -0.36 1.60
CA ALA A 38 -7.81 -0.05 1.09
C ALA A 38 -7.88 0.94 -0.07
N THR A 39 -6.88 1.81 -0.14
CA THR A 39 -6.67 2.71 -1.28
C THR A 39 -5.27 2.48 -1.83
N TYR A 40 -5.16 2.39 -3.15
CA TYR A 40 -3.87 2.29 -3.85
C TYR A 40 -3.81 3.37 -4.92
N ASN A 41 -2.68 4.07 -4.99
CA ASN A 41 -2.31 4.78 -6.21
C ASN A 41 -1.53 3.79 -7.06
N VAL A 42 -2.05 3.49 -8.25
CA VAL A 42 -1.48 2.46 -9.12
C VAL A 42 -0.66 3.05 -10.27
N SER A 43 -0.75 4.36 -10.50
CA SER A 43 -0.09 5.07 -11.61
C SER A 43 -0.18 4.36 -12.97
N MET A 44 -1.29 3.65 -13.20
CA MET A 44 -1.58 2.88 -14.42
C MET A 44 -2.25 3.80 -15.45
N PHE A 45 -1.50 4.76 -15.97
CA PHE A 45 -1.92 5.64 -17.05
C PHE A 45 -1.31 5.19 -18.39
N ARG A 46 -2.01 5.47 -19.49
CA ARG A 46 -1.52 5.28 -20.86
C ARG A 46 -1.81 6.50 -21.71
N GLU A 47 -0.97 6.70 -22.72
CA GLU A 47 -1.10 7.86 -23.62
C GLU A 47 -2.25 7.69 -24.62
N THR A 48 -2.58 6.45 -24.98
CA THR A 48 -3.61 6.15 -25.98
C THR A 48 -4.87 5.54 -25.36
N ASP A 49 -6.03 6.04 -25.75
CA ASP A 49 -7.32 5.48 -25.34
C ASP A 49 -7.40 3.96 -25.54
N GLY A 50 -7.74 3.26 -24.45
CA GLY A 50 -7.93 1.82 -24.41
C GLY A 50 -6.63 1.01 -24.51
N GLU A 51 -5.46 1.65 -24.45
CA GLU A 51 -4.17 0.96 -24.37
C GLU A 51 -4.07 0.13 -23.09
N LEU A 52 -4.47 0.66 -21.93
CA LEU A 52 -4.48 -0.12 -20.69
C LEU A 52 -5.38 -1.36 -20.83
N ALA A 53 -6.54 -1.23 -21.47
CA ALA A 53 -7.40 -2.38 -21.73
C ALA A 53 -6.75 -3.42 -22.67
N ARG A 54 -5.92 -3.01 -23.63
CA ARG A 54 -5.19 -3.94 -24.50
C ARG A 54 -4.12 -4.69 -23.72
N ASP A 55 -3.36 -3.97 -22.89
CA ASP A 55 -2.31 -4.55 -22.04
C ASP A 55 -2.92 -5.59 -21.08
N LEU A 56 -4.06 -5.26 -20.45
CA LEU A 56 -4.71 -6.13 -19.47
C LEU A 56 -5.42 -7.36 -20.06
N ARG A 57 -5.49 -7.51 -21.40
CA ARG A 57 -6.20 -8.64 -22.04
C ARG A 57 -5.50 -9.97 -21.84
N ASP A 58 -4.18 -9.98 -21.93
CA ASP A 58 -3.39 -11.19 -21.79
C ASP A 58 -2.44 -11.05 -20.60
N ALA A 59 -2.79 -11.69 -19.49
CA ALA A 59 -2.04 -11.60 -18.24
C ALA A 59 -0.68 -12.33 -18.27
N ASP A 60 -0.29 -12.96 -19.38
CA ASP A 60 0.94 -13.72 -19.55
C ASP A 60 1.92 -13.12 -20.58
N ASP A 61 1.53 -12.10 -21.36
CA ASP A 61 2.24 -11.73 -22.60
C ASP A 61 3.12 -10.46 -22.53
N GLU A 62 3.00 -9.59 -21.53
CA GLU A 62 3.71 -8.29 -21.53
C GLU A 62 4.68 -8.08 -20.33
N PRO A 63 5.88 -7.50 -20.52
CA PRO A 63 6.75 -7.00 -19.44
C PRO A 63 6.05 -5.93 -18.58
N GLN A 64 5.12 -5.20 -19.19
CA GLN A 64 4.30 -4.15 -18.60
C GLN A 64 3.35 -4.69 -17.53
N ASP A 65 3.08 -5.99 -17.57
CA ASP A 65 2.24 -6.67 -16.61
C ASP A 65 2.93 -6.89 -15.26
N GLU A 66 4.25 -6.75 -15.14
CA GLU A 66 4.92 -6.96 -13.85
C GLU A 66 4.41 -6.01 -12.77
N GLU A 67 4.23 -4.73 -13.10
CA GLU A 67 3.62 -3.74 -12.20
C GLU A 67 2.18 -4.14 -11.83
N VAL A 68 1.38 -4.49 -12.83
CA VAL A 68 -0.01 -4.92 -12.65
C VAL A 68 -0.11 -6.16 -11.77
N ARG A 69 0.74 -7.17 -12.02
CA ARG A 69 0.82 -8.42 -11.24
C ARG A 69 1.25 -8.16 -9.81
N ASN A 70 2.22 -7.26 -9.59
CA ASN A 70 2.69 -6.88 -8.26
C ASN A 70 1.59 -6.17 -7.45
N VAL A 71 0.93 -5.17 -8.05
CA VAL A 71 -0.20 -4.46 -7.42
C VAL A 71 -1.32 -5.44 -7.11
N ALA A 72 -1.69 -6.30 -8.06
CA ALA A 72 -2.73 -7.30 -7.87
C ALA A 72 -2.36 -8.32 -6.78
N GLU A 73 -1.08 -8.73 -6.69
CA GLU A 73 -0.61 -9.61 -5.62
C GLU A 73 -0.78 -8.97 -4.24
N ILE A 74 -0.42 -7.71 -4.08
CA ILE A 74 -0.59 -6.98 -2.82
C ILE A 74 -2.07 -6.91 -2.45
N ILE A 75 -2.93 -6.50 -3.39
CA ILE A 75 -4.38 -6.39 -3.16
C ILE A 75 -4.97 -7.74 -2.75
N ARG A 76 -4.61 -8.82 -3.45
CA ARG A 76 -5.09 -10.18 -3.13
C ARG A 76 -4.60 -10.64 -1.75
N ARG A 77 -3.41 -10.25 -1.32
CA ARG A 77 -2.87 -10.58 0.01
C ARG A 77 -3.60 -9.84 1.13
N GLU A 78 -3.90 -8.55 0.93
CA GLU A 78 -4.57 -7.72 1.93
C GLU A 78 -6.07 -8.01 2.07
N ARG A 79 -6.69 -8.53 0.99
CA ARG A 79 -8.12 -8.89 0.92
C ARG A 79 -9.04 -7.76 1.42
N PRO A 80 -8.97 -6.55 0.84
CA PRO A 80 -9.89 -5.49 1.18
C PRO A 80 -11.33 -5.85 0.75
N ASP A 81 -12.30 -5.46 1.56
CA ASP A 81 -13.73 -5.52 1.21
C ASP A 81 -14.12 -4.35 0.30
N VAL A 82 -13.47 -3.21 0.49
CA VAL A 82 -13.63 -2.01 -0.34
C VAL A 82 -12.26 -1.55 -0.84
N LEU A 83 -12.11 -1.45 -2.15
CA LEU A 83 -10.88 -1.06 -2.83
C LEU A 83 -11.11 0.22 -3.61
N LEU A 84 -10.30 1.25 -3.34
CA LEU A 84 -10.21 2.47 -4.14
C LEU A 84 -8.90 2.47 -4.93
N LEU A 85 -8.99 2.57 -6.25
CA LEU A 85 -7.84 2.71 -7.15
C LEU A 85 -7.75 4.16 -7.62
N ASN A 86 -6.60 4.80 -7.38
CA ASN A 86 -6.27 6.12 -7.92
C ASN A 86 -5.29 5.97 -9.10
N GLU A 87 -5.36 6.92 -10.04
CA GLU A 87 -4.54 6.92 -11.26
C GLU A 87 -4.66 5.62 -12.06
N PHE A 88 -5.88 5.09 -12.12
CA PHE A 88 -6.24 4.02 -13.02
C PHE A 88 -6.80 4.64 -14.30
N ASP A 89 -6.25 4.27 -15.46
CA ASP A 89 -6.68 4.82 -16.75
C ASP A 89 -8.19 4.62 -16.95
N TYR A 90 -8.86 5.71 -17.35
CA TYR A 90 -10.31 5.72 -17.50
C TYR A 90 -10.67 5.39 -18.95
N ASP A 91 -11.43 4.32 -19.12
CA ASP A 91 -12.11 4.04 -20.38
C ASP A 91 -13.63 4.12 -20.20
N SER A 92 -14.31 4.73 -21.17
CA SER A 92 -15.76 4.95 -21.11
C SER A 92 -16.61 3.67 -21.06
N ARG A 93 -16.01 2.52 -21.39
CA ARG A 93 -16.68 1.20 -21.38
C ARG A 93 -16.38 0.41 -20.11
N GLY A 94 -15.47 0.89 -19.25
CA GLY A 94 -14.97 0.19 -18.07
C GLY A 94 -14.21 -1.11 -18.40
N GLU A 95 -13.76 -1.32 -19.63
CA GLU A 95 -13.11 -2.56 -20.07
C GLU A 95 -11.81 -2.82 -19.30
N ALA A 96 -10.99 -1.79 -19.07
CA ALA A 96 -9.73 -1.94 -18.36
C ALA A 96 -9.95 -2.40 -16.92
N LEU A 97 -10.90 -1.78 -16.20
CA LEU A 97 -11.23 -2.15 -14.83
C LEU A 97 -11.75 -3.60 -14.75
N ASP A 98 -12.58 -3.98 -15.70
CA ASP A 98 -13.16 -5.32 -15.81
C ASP A 98 -12.10 -6.39 -16.09
N LEU A 99 -11.14 -6.09 -16.98
CA LEU A 99 -10.01 -6.97 -17.26
C LEU A 99 -9.07 -7.07 -16.07
N PHE A 100 -8.73 -5.95 -15.41
CA PHE A 100 -7.90 -5.96 -14.20
C PHE A 100 -8.52 -6.86 -13.11
N ARG A 101 -9.83 -6.74 -12.91
CA ARG A 101 -10.58 -7.58 -11.97
C ARG A 101 -10.49 -9.06 -12.34
N ARG A 102 -10.89 -9.43 -13.56
CA ARG A 102 -11.01 -10.85 -13.97
C ARG A 102 -9.66 -11.54 -14.12
N ASN A 103 -8.71 -10.87 -14.76
CA ASN A 103 -7.44 -11.46 -15.17
C ASN A 103 -6.37 -11.37 -14.08
N PHE A 104 -6.52 -10.45 -13.11
CA PHE A 104 -5.51 -10.25 -12.07
C PHE A 104 -6.08 -10.41 -10.66
N LEU A 105 -7.19 -9.78 -10.29
CA LEU A 105 -7.68 -9.84 -8.90
C LEU A 105 -8.39 -11.18 -8.56
N GLU A 106 -9.14 -11.74 -9.51
CA GLU A 106 -9.93 -12.97 -9.31
C GLU A 106 -9.13 -14.26 -9.58
N VAL A 107 -7.89 -14.15 -10.06
CA VAL A 107 -7.02 -15.31 -10.32
C VAL A 107 -6.43 -15.84 -9.01
N GLY A 108 -6.79 -17.06 -8.65
CA GLY A 108 -6.50 -17.62 -7.32
C GLY A 108 -5.06 -18.09 -7.12
N ARG A 109 -4.41 -17.64 -6.04
CA ARG A 109 -3.33 -18.38 -5.33
C ARG A 109 -3.30 -18.09 -3.82
N GLY A 110 -3.48 -19.16 -3.03
CA GLY A 110 -2.80 -19.41 -1.74
C GLY A 110 -3.29 -18.68 -0.48
N ALA A 111 -3.41 -19.42 0.63
CA ALA A 111 -3.89 -18.96 1.94
C ALA A 111 -3.07 -17.78 2.53
N PRO A 112 -3.71 -16.91 3.35
CA PRO A 112 -3.08 -15.69 3.88
C PRO A 112 -1.90 -15.99 4.81
N ARG A 113 -0.73 -15.42 4.50
CA ARG A 113 0.38 -15.28 5.44
C ARG A 113 0.43 -13.83 5.90
N ARG A 114 0.18 -13.59 7.20
CA ARG A 114 0.30 -12.28 7.81
C ARG A 114 1.78 -11.96 8.07
N SER A 115 2.28 -10.93 7.43
CA SER A 115 3.47 -10.15 7.82
C SER A 115 3.20 -8.69 7.45
N PRO A 116 3.61 -7.69 8.24
CA PRO A 116 3.64 -6.31 7.77
C PRO A 116 4.58 -6.23 6.56
N THR A 117 4.06 -5.82 5.40
CA THR A 117 4.85 -5.68 4.19
C THR A 117 5.15 -4.21 3.98
N SER A 118 6.42 -3.82 4.09
CA SER A 118 6.89 -2.52 3.61
C SER A 118 6.70 -2.48 2.09
N THR A 119 5.91 -1.53 1.59
CA THR A 119 5.69 -1.30 0.14
C THR A 119 6.73 -0.36 -0.47
N GLY A 120 7.67 0.16 0.33
CA GLY A 120 8.74 1.03 -0.16
C GLY A 120 9.81 0.26 -0.93
N TRP A 121 10.25 0.81 -2.06
CA TRP A 121 11.46 0.35 -2.74
C TRP A 121 12.70 0.71 -1.91
N PRO A 122 13.71 -0.17 -1.81
CA PRO A 122 14.95 0.15 -1.11
C PRO A 122 15.69 1.25 -1.87
N SER A 123 15.86 2.41 -1.24
CA SER A 123 16.72 3.47 -1.76
C SER A 123 18.18 3.10 -1.49
N ALA A 124 18.89 2.64 -2.53
CA ALA A 124 20.34 2.44 -2.60
C ALA A 124 21.01 1.84 -1.34
N ALA A 125 21.06 0.52 -1.24
CA ALA A 125 22.12 -0.12 -0.48
C ALA A 125 23.42 0.02 -1.30
N THR A 126 24.22 1.04 -1.02
CA THR A 126 25.58 1.14 -1.52
C THR A 126 26.30 -0.17 -1.20
N PRO A 127 26.79 -0.95 -2.18
CA PRO A 127 27.62 -2.11 -1.85
C PRO A 127 28.87 -1.59 -1.14
N ALA A 128 29.11 -2.07 0.08
CA ALA A 128 30.36 -1.80 0.78
C ALA A 128 31.52 -2.29 -0.11
N SER A 129 32.35 -1.37 -0.58
CA SER A 129 33.61 -1.70 -1.25
C SER A 129 34.42 -2.65 -0.36
N PRO A 130 34.91 -3.80 -0.86
CA PRO A 130 35.84 -4.60 -0.11
C PRO A 130 37.14 -3.80 0.07
N ALA A 131 37.57 -3.64 1.33
CA ALA A 131 38.85 -3.06 1.66
C ALA A 131 39.96 -3.85 0.95
N ALA A 132 40.76 -3.16 0.14
CA ALA A 132 41.98 -3.72 -0.40
C ALA A 132 42.99 -3.89 0.76
N SER A 133 43.31 -5.13 1.09
CA SER A 133 44.42 -5.46 1.98
C SER A 133 45.73 -5.24 1.23
N THR A 134 46.58 -4.36 1.76
CA THR A 134 48.04 -4.33 1.55
C THR A 134 48.70 -4.21 2.91
#